data_AF-A0A9Q1C2K2-F1
#
_entry.id   AF-A0A9Q1C2K2-F1
#
_cell.length_a   1.000
_cell.length_b   1.000
_cell.length_c   1.000
_cell.angle_alpha   90.00
_cell.angle_beta   90.00
_cell.angle_gamma   90.00
#
_symmetry.space_group_name_H-M   'P 1'
#
loop_
_entity.id
_entity.type
_entity.pdbx_description
1 polymer ?
#
loop_
_entity_poly.entity_id
_entity_poly.type
_entity_poly.pdbx_seq_one_letter_code
_entity_poly.pdbx_strand_id
1 'polypeptide(L)'
;MNFEEEQEELELEDLSIDPDFKVLQQNSTSYSTACAAKRKWPVGFWIILKLLCVFYHRDLISSRKCFACRVKHLGKNKRYPSVPEKLCYLSEWKCVPRKRELIPSLAISYEIELLEETDDETTLLLENRSPGGECDVCDTQWWDFNGQPSRYTARHIGGQCWNHPGSGIISILLHLSCLGIVILDASYYIPNMWADSSQTLHLVNKVSFFIIASSVPFVSLCSKVRSFFVEEIPYLSCTSALNARYLIKRGQLMNLSERGLPGKLFLGLCLVLPIVCALYRGMLYIFLSQCGVNAHAVLTTLAGIFFYETVGCFMYTLYFVRVSFQHQFSLLLSYIKEHEGYLDKCRGVIFQVATDFKCFKDFCTMYVLVTLPVVALVLTSNVALQYMTHNVCKSPKDMAILYIENNISLHVWVVVVFFIFALTYAMGGFSVGYLWENFHDDVLQLETERFPTFWIKLTRQLSHLCKQTNTLTVTLVLSVLTFFMALQLDNQDVSFLANACNGTDLNVTNHYCK
;
A
#
# COMPACT_ATOMS: atom_id res chain seq x y z
N MET A 1 42.41 7.90 21.45
CA MET A 1 41.20 7.51 22.20
C MET A 1 40.38 6.67 21.26
N ASN A 2 40.48 5.36 21.46
CA ASN A 2 39.73 4.34 20.73
C ASN A 2 38.32 4.25 21.33
N PHE A 3 37.32 4.20 20.46
CA PHE A 3 36.00 3.64 20.70
C PHE A 3 35.79 2.76 19.46
N GLU A 4 36.08 1.45 19.47
CA GLU A 4 35.16 0.37 19.90
C GLU A 4 33.74 0.72 19.43
N GLU A 5 33.31 0.36 18.22
CA GLU A 5 33.19 -0.99 17.62
C GLU A 5 32.37 -1.93 18.51
N GLU A 6 31.15 -1.50 18.84
CA GLU A 6 30.08 -2.38 19.32
C GLU A 6 29.20 -2.79 18.13
N GLN A 7 29.41 -4.04 17.72
CA GLN A 7 28.63 -4.81 16.76
C GLN A 7 27.15 -4.84 17.15
N GLU A 8 26.29 -4.30 16.31
CA GLU A 8 24.88 -4.68 16.28
C GLU A 8 24.76 -5.89 15.34
N GLU A 9 24.90 -7.08 15.94
CA GLU A 9 24.50 -8.37 15.35
C GLU A 9 22.99 -8.33 15.08
N LEU A 10 22.62 -7.83 13.91
CA LEU A 10 21.29 -8.01 13.34
C LEU A 10 21.41 -9.11 12.28
N GLU A 11 21.00 -10.30 12.69
CA GLU A 11 20.78 -11.54 11.93
C GLU A 11 20.66 -11.33 10.41
N LEU A 12 21.80 -11.31 9.71
CA LEU A 12 21.89 -11.85 8.36
C LEU A 12 21.91 -13.38 8.53
N GLU A 13 20.73 -13.98 8.61
CA GLU A 13 20.59 -15.37 8.22
C GLU A 13 21.08 -15.46 6.76
N ASP A 14 22.22 -16.12 6.59
CA ASP A 14 22.72 -16.59 5.31
C ASP A 14 21.57 -17.25 4.54
N LEU A 15 21.12 -16.59 3.47
CA LEU A 15 20.37 -17.19 2.37
C LEU A 15 21.29 -18.12 1.55
N SER A 16 22.08 -18.95 2.24
CA SER A 16 22.66 -20.14 1.63
C SER A 16 21.48 -21.03 1.26
N ILE A 17 21.26 -21.19 -0.04
CA ILE A 17 20.31 -22.15 -0.61
C ILE A 17 20.62 -23.51 0.03
N ASP A 18 19.75 -23.92 0.96
CA ASP A 18 19.90 -25.16 1.71
C ASP A 18 19.99 -26.34 0.71
N PRO A 19 21.11 -27.08 0.65
CA PRO A 19 21.23 -28.24 -0.23
C PRO A 19 20.22 -29.35 0.09
N ASP A 20 19.56 -29.31 1.27
CA ASP A 20 18.49 -30.26 1.63
C ASP A 20 17.15 -29.99 0.91
N PHE A 21 17.01 -28.88 0.16
CA PHE A 21 15.82 -28.63 -0.65
C PHE A 21 15.59 -29.71 -1.72
N LYS A 22 16.65 -30.38 -2.20
CA LYS A 22 16.54 -31.49 -3.16
C LYS A 22 16.17 -32.83 -2.52
N VAL A 23 16.52 -33.05 -1.25
CA VAL A 23 16.26 -34.33 -0.56
C VAL A 23 14.82 -34.42 -0.06
N LEU A 24 14.17 -33.29 0.25
CA LEU A 24 12.76 -33.26 0.65
C LEU A 24 11.77 -33.51 -0.49
N GLN A 25 12.18 -33.36 -1.76
CA GLN A 25 11.28 -33.54 -2.91
C GLN A 25 11.24 -34.99 -3.42
N GLN A 26 12.24 -35.83 -3.12
CA GLN A 26 12.24 -37.24 -3.54
C GLN A 26 11.53 -38.20 -2.56
N ASN A 27 11.33 -37.79 -1.30
CA ASN A 27 10.60 -38.58 -0.30
C ASN A 27 9.10 -38.20 -0.17
N SER A 28 8.60 -37.26 -0.99
CA SER A 28 7.23 -36.74 -0.89
C SER A 28 6.20 -37.48 -1.75
N THR A 29 6.61 -38.47 -2.56
CA THR A 29 5.69 -39.28 -3.37
C THR A 29 4.94 -40.37 -2.59
N SER A 30 5.22 -40.57 -1.29
CA SER A 30 4.57 -41.60 -0.46
C SER A 30 3.72 -41.09 0.72
N TYR A 31 3.48 -39.77 0.86
CA TYR A 31 2.76 -39.20 2.02
C TYR A 31 1.56 -38.28 1.70
N SER A 32 0.91 -38.44 0.54
CA SER A 32 -0.23 -37.59 0.15
C SER A 32 -1.63 -38.19 0.43
N THR A 33 -1.87 -38.74 1.62
CA THR A 33 -3.25 -39.06 2.09
C THR A 33 -3.53 -38.75 3.56
N ALA A 34 -2.60 -38.12 4.28
CA ALA A 34 -2.94 -37.52 5.57
C ALA A 34 -3.61 -36.17 5.30
N CYS A 35 -4.93 -36.14 5.40
CA CYS A 35 -5.75 -34.94 5.56
C CYS A 35 -5.28 -34.19 6.81
N ALA A 36 -4.15 -33.49 6.73
CA ALA A 36 -3.73 -32.52 7.74
C ALA A 36 -4.88 -31.53 7.85
N ALA A 37 -5.54 -31.50 9.01
CA ALA A 37 -6.61 -30.56 9.29
C ALA A 37 -6.09 -29.15 8.98
N LYS A 38 -6.44 -28.61 7.80
CA LYS A 38 -5.88 -27.35 7.30
C LYS A 38 -6.21 -26.26 8.32
N ARG A 39 -5.17 -25.77 9.00
CA ARG A 39 -5.30 -24.75 10.03
C ARG A 39 -5.80 -23.46 9.39
N LYS A 40 -6.79 -22.84 10.02
CA LYS A 40 -7.35 -21.55 9.57
C LYS A 40 -6.30 -20.45 9.65
N TRP A 41 -6.47 -19.40 8.85
CA TRP A 41 -5.62 -18.21 8.94
C TRP A 41 -5.85 -17.46 10.26
N PRO A 42 -4.84 -16.72 10.75
CA PRO A 42 -4.92 -16.00 12.00
C PRO A 42 -6.02 -14.95 11.95
N VAL A 43 -6.79 -14.85 13.04
CA VAL A 43 -7.89 -13.89 13.19
C VAL A 43 -7.42 -12.45 12.95
N GLY A 44 -6.18 -12.12 13.35
CA GLY A 44 -5.59 -10.80 13.14
C GLY A 44 -5.56 -10.37 11.66
N PHE A 45 -5.34 -11.29 10.72
CA PHE A 45 -5.38 -10.97 9.29
C PHE A 45 -6.77 -10.45 8.89
N TRP A 46 -7.81 -11.12 9.36
CA TRP A 46 -9.18 -10.73 9.06
C TRP A 46 -9.58 -9.43 9.76
N ILE A 47 -9.14 -9.20 11.00
CA ILE A 47 -9.38 -7.94 11.71
C ILE A 47 -8.78 -6.76 10.95
N ILE A 48 -7.53 -6.87 10.46
CA ILE A 48 -6.88 -5.81 9.67
C ILE A 48 -7.71 -5.49 8.41
N LEU A 49 -8.15 -6.51 7.68
CA LEU A 49 -9.02 -6.31 6.51
C LEU A 49 -10.35 -5.63 6.88
N LYS A 50 -10.91 -5.90 8.06
CA LYS A 50 -12.14 -5.26 8.54
C LYS A 50 -11.95 -3.81 8.92
N LEU A 51 -10.86 -3.48 9.60
CA LEU A 51 -10.53 -2.10 9.96
C LEU A 51 -10.32 -1.25 8.70
N LEU A 52 -9.66 -1.80 7.68
CA LEU A 52 -9.54 -1.16 6.36
C LEU A 52 -10.83 -1.16 5.54
N CYS A 53 -11.89 -1.76 6.08
CA CYS A 53 -13.16 -1.95 5.40
C CYS A 53 -12.99 -2.62 4.02
N VAL A 54 -12.03 -3.55 3.91
CA VAL A 54 -11.79 -4.34 2.71
C VAL A 54 -12.75 -5.53 2.73
N PHE A 55 -13.99 -5.27 2.34
CA PHE A 55 -15.03 -6.29 2.20
C PHE A 55 -15.26 -6.66 0.74
N TYR A 56 -15.62 -7.92 0.45
CA TYR A 56 -15.88 -8.33 -0.93
C TYR A 56 -17.33 -8.76 -1.10
N HIS A 57 -17.98 -8.28 -2.16
CA HIS A 57 -19.41 -8.52 -2.38
C HIS A 57 -19.71 -9.92 -2.95
N ARG A 58 -18.69 -10.66 -3.40
CA ARG A 58 -18.81 -12.00 -4.01
C ARG A 58 -17.84 -12.99 -3.34
N ASP A 59 -17.60 -14.13 -4.00
CA ASP A 59 -16.65 -15.13 -3.53
C ASP A 59 -15.23 -14.56 -3.40
N LEU A 60 -14.60 -14.81 -2.26
CA LEU A 60 -13.23 -14.39 -1.97
C LEU A 60 -12.19 -15.14 -2.82
N ILE A 61 -12.58 -16.29 -3.37
CA ILE A 61 -11.70 -17.16 -4.13
C ILE A 61 -12.41 -17.51 -5.42
N SER A 62 -11.79 -17.19 -6.54
CA SER A 62 -12.22 -17.59 -7.87
C SER A 62 -11.22 -18.56 -8.48
N SER A 63 -11.66 -19.24 -9.55
CA SER A 63 -10.79 -19.89 -10.52
C SER A 63 -9.64 -18.94 -10.92
N ARG A 64 -8.41 -19.45 -10.96
CA ARG A 64 -7.22 -18.71 -11.45
C ARG A 64 -6.64 -19.48 -12.63
N LYS A 65 -6.76 -18.93 -13.83
CA LYS A 65 -6.23 -19.52 -15.07
C LYS A 65 -5.13 -18.64 -15.64
N CYS A 66 -4.11 -19.26 -16.21
CA CYS A 66 -3.10 -18.53 -16.99
C CYS A 66 -3.74 -17.90 -18.23
N PHE A 67 -3.14 -16.85 -18.78
CA PHE A 67 -3.65 -16.15 -19.96
C PHE A 67 -3.91 -17.10 -21.14
N ALA A 68 -2.98 -18.02 -21.41
CA ALA A 68 -3.12 -18.99 -22.50
C ALA A 68 -4.33 -19.93 -22.30
N CYS A 69 -4.52 -20.45 -21.09
CA CYS A 69 -5.69 -21.28 -20.76
C CYS A 69 -6.99 -20.48 -20.84
N ARG A 70 -6.97 -19.20 -20.47
CA ARG A 70 -8.14 -18.32 -20.58
C ARG A 70 -8.52 -18.05 -22.03
N VAL A 71 -7.56 -17.70 -22.90
CA VAL A 71 -7.81 -17.52 -24.35
C VAL A 71 -8.36 -18.81 -24.97
N LYS A 72 -7.80 -19.97 -24.59
CA LYS A 72 -8.28 -21.28 -25.06
C LYS A 72 -9.71 -21.58 -24.60
N HIS A 73 -10.08 -21.14 -23.41
CA HIS A 73 -11.44 -21.29 -22.87
C HIS A 73 -12.44 -20.40 -23.64
N LEU A 74 -12.11 -19.12 -23.83
CA LEU A 74 -12.94 -18.18 -24.59
C LEU A 74 -13.17 -18.66 -26.02
N GLY A 75 -12.14 -19.20 -26.69
CA GLY A 75 -12.26 -19.76 -28.04
C GLY A 75 -13.13 -21.02 -28.14
N LYS A 76 -13.36 -21.74 -27.03
CA LYS A 76 -14.24 -22.92 -26.99
C LYS A 76 -15.71 -22.55 -26.78
N ASN A 77 -15.98 -21.45 -26.08
CA ASN A 77 -17.34 -20.94 -25.89
C ASN A 77 -17.85 -20.27 -27.17
N LYS A 78 -18.32 -21.08 -28.12
CA LYS A 78 -18.93 -20.68 -29.41
C LYS A 78 -20.19 -19.79 -29.31
N ARG A 79 -20.58 -19.32 -28.11
CA ARG A 79 -21.76 -18.44 -27.92
C ARG A 79 -21.47 -16.96 -28.21
N TYR A 80 -20.21 -16.57 -28.38
CA TYR A 80 -19.90 -15.22 -28.82
C TYR A 80 -19.95 -15.14 -30.35
N PRO A 81 -20.74 -14.21 -30.94
CA PRO A 81 -20.73 -13.97 -32.37
C PRO A 81 -19.33 -13.52 -32.77
N SER A 82 -18.59 -14.43 -33.42
CA SER A 82 -17.36 -14.17 -34.17
C SER A 82 -16.47 -13.08 -33.58
N VAL A 83 -15.72 -13.40 -32.52
CA VAL A 83 -14.42 -12.73 -32.33
C VAL A 83 -13.67 -12.95 -33.64
N PRO A 84 -13.24 -11.89 -34.36
CA PRO A 84 -12.70 -12.04 -35.70
C PRO A 84 -11.55 -13.04 -35.69
N GLU A 85 -11.64 -14.01 -36.59
CA GLU A 85 -10.78 -15.20 -36.75
C GLU A 85 -9.28 -14.88 -36.82
N LYS A 86 -8.93 -13.60 -36.99
CA LYS A 86 -7.57 -13.06 -36.94
C LYS A 86 -6.92 -13.05 -35.54
N LEU A 87 -7.66 -13.22 -34.43
CA LEU A 87 -7.02 -13.27 -33.10
C LEU A 87 -6.48 -14.67 -32.72
N CYS A 88 -6.94 -15.74 -33.38
CA CYS A 88 -6.51 -17.11 -33.07
C CYS A 88 -5.16 -17.52 -33.70
N TYR A 89 -4.64 -16.73 -34.65
CA TYR A 89 -3.30 -16.95 -35.25
C TYR A 89 -2.13 -16.41 -34.40
N LEU A 90 -2.40 -15.88 -33.21
CA LEU A 90 -1.37 -15.39 -32.26
C LEU A 90 -0.66 -16.51 -31.46
N SER A 91 -0.82 -17.79 -31.85
CA SER A 91 -0.02 -18.89 -31.28
C SER A 91 1.47 -18.83 -31.70
N GLU A 92 1.79 -18.04 -32.74
CA GLU A 92 3.16 -17.62 -33.04
C GLU A 92 3.39 -16.18 -32.54
N TRP A 93 4.01 -16.06 -31.36
CA TRP A 93 4.34 -14.80 -30.67
C TRP A 93 5.32 -13.86 -31.40
N LYS A 94 5.52 -13.99 -32.71
CA LYS A 94 6.52 -13.20 -33.45
C LYS A 94 6.10 -11.77 -33.78
N CYS A 95 4.82 -11.43 -33.80
CA CYS A 95 4.37 -10.09 -34.15
C CYS A 95 3.14 -9.65 -33.32
N VAL A 96 3.34 -9.33 -32.04
CA VAL A 96 2.39 -8.46 -31.34
C VAL A 96 2.72 -7.02 -31.74
N PRO A 97 1.84 -6.31 -32.47
CA PRO A 97 2.08 -4.91 -32.78
C PRO A 97 2.18 -4.12 -31.48
N ARG A 98 3.13 -3.18 -31.49
CA ARG A 98 3.62 -2.30 -30.43
C ARG A 98 2.55 -1.34 -29.87
N LYS A 99 1.33 -1.80 -29.56
CA LYS A 99 0.32 -1.02 -28.84
C LYS A 99 0.44 -1.31 -27.35
N ARG A 100 0.91 -0.30 -26.60
CA ARG A 100 1.10 -0.28 -25.13
C ARG A 100 -0.18 -0.52 -24.30
N GLU A 101 -1.32 -0.77 -24.94
CA GLU A 101 -2.65 -0.82 -24.30
C GLU A 101 -3.15 -2.25 -23.99
N LEU A 102 -2.37 -3.31 -24.30
CA LEU A 102 -2.79 -4.68 -24.01
C LEU A 102 -2.49 -5.14 -22.56
N ILE A 103 -1.56 -4.50 -21.87
CA ILE A 103 -1.20 -4.85 -20.48
C ILE A 103 -2.33 -4.51 -19.48
N PRO A 104 -3.08 -3.39 -19.62
CA PRO A 104 -4.29 -3.15 -18.83
C PRO A 104 -5.32 -4.29 -18.92
N SER A 105 -5.43 -4.99 -20.05
CA SER A 105 -6.42 -6.05 -20.23
C SER A 105 -6.14 -7.32 -19.40
N LEU A 106 -4.90 -7.53 -18.96
CA LEU A 106 -4.56 -8.65 -18.07
C LEU A 106 -4.89 -8.38 -16.60
N ALA A 107 -4.78 -7.13 -16.12
CA ALA A 107 -5.32 -6.77 -14.82
C ALA A 107 -6.85 -6.92 -14.80
N ILE A 108 -7.51 -6.49 -15.89
CA ILE A 108 -8.95 -6.67 -16.13
C ILE A 108 -9.32 -8.16 -16.21
N SER A 109 -8.40 -9.02 -16.66
CA SER A 109 -8.67 -10.45 -16.83
C SER A 109 -8.90 -11.21 -15.52
N TYR A 110 -8.39 -10.74 -14.37
CA TYR A 110 -8.77 -11.28 -13.05
C TYR A 110 -10.25 -11.06 -12.72
N GLU A 111 -10.87 -10.10 -13.41
CA GLU A 111 -12.19 -9.59 -13.07
C GLU A 111 -13.25 -9.91 -14.15
N ILE A 112 -12.87 -10.14 -15.41
CA ILE A 112 -13.80 -10.59 -16.48
C ILE A 112 -14.41 -11.97 -16.17
N GLU A 113 -13.69 -12.85 -15.48
CA GLU A 113 -14.21 -14.18 -15.06
C GLU A 113 -15.45 -14.05 -14.13
N LEU A 114 -15.71 -12.85 -13.57
CA LEU A 114 -16.88 -12.55 -12.74
C LEU A 114 -18.16 -12.20 -13.50
N LEU A 115 -18.09 -11.78 -14.77
CA LEU A 115 -19.30 -11.46 -15.54
C LEU A 115 -19.95 -12.71 -16.13
N GLU A 116 -19.20 -13.81 -16.21
CA GLU A 116 -19.67 -15.10 -16.75
C GLU A 116 -20.22 -16.05 -15.66
N GLU A 117 -20.01 -15.79 -14.37
CA GLU A 117 -20.50 -16.60 -13.24
C GLU A 117 -21.84 -16.05 -12.70
N THR A 118 -22.94 -16.33 -13.40
CA THR A 118 -24.30 -16.28 -12.83
C THR A 118 -24.83 -17.70 -12.64
N ASP A 119 -25.03 -18.03 -11.36
CA ASP A 119 -25.80 -19.11 -10.72
C ASP A 119 -25.38 -20.59 -10.98
N ASP A 120 -25.10 -21.28 -9.86
CA ASP A 120 -24.94 -22.73 -9.64
C ASP A 120 -23.70 -23.49 -10.16
N GLU A 121 -22.88 -22.94 -11.07
CA GLU A 121 -21.81 -23.72 -11.70
C GLU A 121 -20.46 -23.77 -10.95
N THR A 122 -20.16 -22.83 -10.04
CA THR A 122 -18.84 -22.74 -9.38
C THR A 122 -18.56 -23.90 -8.40
N THR A 123 -19.61 -24.48 -7.82
CA THR A 123 -19.49 -25.68 -6.95
C THR A 123 -19.25 -26.94 -7.79
N LEU A 124 -19.86 -27.01 -8.98
CA LEU A 124 -19.72 -28.13 -9.91
C LEU A 124 -18.41 -28.10 -10.71
N LEU A 125 -17.80 -26.93 -10.94
CA LEU A 125 -16.53 -26.81 -11.70
C LEU A 125 -15.28 -27.24 -10.90
N LEU A 126 -15.35 -27.25 -9.57
CA LEU A 126 -14.32 -27.87 -8.73
C LEU A 126 -14.48 -29.40 -8.65
N GLU A 127 -15.69 -29.92 -8.91
CA GLU A 127 -16.04 -31.34 -8.76
C GLU A 127 -16.04 -32.11 -10.10
N ASN A 128 -16.42 -31.46 -11.22
CA ASN A 128 -16.38 -32.05 -12.56
C ASN A 128 -15.03 -31.81 -13.25
N ARG A 129 -14.03 -32.55 -12.74
CA ARG A 129 -12.71 -32.74 -13.33
C ARG A 129 -12.83 -33.37 -14.72
N SER A 130 -12.55 -32.60 -15.77
CA SER A 130 -12.20 -33.20 -17.06
C SER A 130 -10.74 -33.72 -16.98
N PRO A 131 -10.46 -34.97 -17.40
CA PRO A 131 -9.15 -35.63 -17.25
C PRO A 131 -8.12 -35.17 -18.30
N GLY A 132 -8.01 -33.86 -18.53
CA GLY A 132 -7.13 -33.29 -19.54
C GLY A 132 -6.13 -32.32 -18.94
N GLY A 133 -4.97 -32.85 -18.50
CA GLY A 133 -3.70 -32.15 -18.21
C GLY A 133 -3.78 -30.82 -17.46
N GLU A 134 -3.51 -30.85 -16.16
CA GLU A 134 -3.31 -29.62 -15.38
C GLU A 134 -2.15 -28.80 -16.00
N CYS A 135 -2.37 -27.49 -16.19
CA CYS A 135 -1.37 -26.61 -16.78
C CYS A 135 -0.43 -26.14 -15.68
N ASP A 136 0.86 -26.50 -15.78
CA ASP A 136 1.90 -26.12 -14.81
C ASP A 136 1.87 -24.63 -14.47
N VAL A 137 1.67 -23.77 -15.48
CA VAL A 137 1.60 -22.30 -15.31
C VAL A 137 0.37 -21.88 -14.49
N CYS A 138 -0.78 -22.55 -14.66
CA CYS A 138 -1.95 -22.29 -13.83
C CYS A 138 -1.73 -22.72 -12.39
N ASP A 139 -1.00 -23.82 -12.16
CA ASP A 139 -0.70 -24.30 -10.81
C ASP A 139 0.21 -23.34 -10.04
N THR A 140 1.07 -22.59 -10.74
CA THR A 140 1.87 -21.52 -10.10
C THR A 140 1.02 -20.39 -9.51
N GLN A 141 -0.22 -20.20 -9.99
CA GLN A 141 -1.17 -19.24 -9.39
C GLN A 141 -1.70 -19.70 -8.04
N TRP A 142 -1.47 -20.96 -7.70
CA TRP A 142 -1.87 -21.60 -6.46
C TRP A 142 -0.67 -22.02 -5.60
N TRP A 143 0.54 -21.50 -5.86
CA TRP A 143 1.67 -21.75 -4.98
C TRP A 143 1.41 -21.29 -3.55
N ASP A 144 1.71 -22.17 -2.61
CA ASP A 144 1.88 -21.84 -1.20
C ASP A 144 3.31 -21.33 -0.92
N PHE A 145 3.66 -21.21 0.36
CA PHE A 145 4.98 -20.79 0.80
C PHE A 145 6.11 -21.69 0.30
N ASN A 146 5.85 -22.96 0.00
CA ASN A 146 6.87 -23.91 -0.47
C ASN A 146 6.90 -24.03 -2.00
N GLY A 147 6.14 -23.21 -2.73
CA GLY A 147 6.01 -23.34 -4.18
C GLY A 147 5.16 -24.54 -4.61
N GLN A 148 4.38 -25.14 -3.71
CA GLN A 148 3.50 -26.26 -4.02
C GLN A 148 2.08 -25.76 -4.31
N PRO A 149 1.38 -26.30 -5.32
CA PRO A 149 0.02 -25.88 -5.63
C PRO A 149 -0.96 -26.30 -4.52
N SER A 150 -1.40 -25.34 -3.72
CA SER A 150 -2.37 -25.53 -2.64
C SER A 150 -3.67 -24.79 -2.97
N ARG A 151 -4.65 -25.52 -3.50
CA ARG A 151 -6.01 -25.01 -3.74
C ARG A 151 -6.79 -25.01 -2.41
N TYR A 152 -7.48 -23.90 -2.12
CA TYR A 152 -8.30 -23.75 -0.91
C TYR A 152 -9.59 -22.99 -1.20
N THR A 153 -10.60 -23.21 -0.35
CA THR A 153 -11.89 -22.53 -0.40
C THR A 153 -11.94 -21.43 0.67
N ALA A 154 -12.90 -20.51 0.57
CA ALA A 154 -13.07 -19.45 1.57
C ALA A 154 -13.30 -20.03 2.98
N ARG A 155 -13.87 -21.24 3.06
CA ARG A 155 -14.07 -21.99 4.30
C ARG A 155 -12.75 -22.49 4.89
N HIS A 156 -11.83 -22.99 4.05
CA HIS A 156 -10.52 -23.50 4.50
C HIS A 156 -9.66 -22.41 5.16
N ILE A 157 -9.65 -21.19 4.60
CA ILE A 157 -8.92 -20.06 5.19
C ILE A 157 -9.67 -19.34 6.32
N GLY A 158 -10.92 -19.75 6.59
CA GLY A 158 -11.79 -19.15 7.61
C GLY A 158 -12.50 -17.87 7.17
N GLY A 159 -12.35 -17.43 5.92
CA GLY A 159 -12.92 -16.19 5.39
C GLY A 159 -14.45 -16.16 5.29
N GLN A 160 -15.11 -17.33 5.27
CA GLN A 160 -16.57 -17.41 5.18
C GLN A 160 -17.28 -16.74 6.38
N CYS A 161 -16.71 -16.79 7.58
CA CYS A 161 -17.29 -16.13 8.75
C CYS A 161 -17.10 -14.61 8.73
N TRP A 162 -16.18 -14.10 7.90
CA TRP A 162 -15.84 -12.69 7.83
C TRP A 162 -16.52 -12.01 6.64
N ASN A 163 -16.89 -12.72 5.59
CA ASN A 163 -17.43 -12.11 4.38
C ASN A 163 -18.89 -12.53 4.15
N HIS A 164 -19.79 -11.55 4.24
CA HIS A 164 -21.22 -11.72 3.96
C HIS A 164 -21.61 -10.96 2.69
N PRO A 165 -22.68 -11.35 1.97
CA PRO A 165 -23.10 -10.69 0.73
C PRO A 165 -23.28 -9.16 0.87
N GLY A 166 -23.86 -8.69 1.97
CA GLY A 166 -24.06 -7.26 2.25
C GLY A 166 -22.78 -6.49 2.66
N SER A 167 -21.67 -7.20 2.88
CA SER A 167 -20.44 -6.60 3.39
C SER A 167 -19.83 -5.56 2.43
N GLY A 168 -19.99 -5.76 1.12
CA GLY A 168 -19.52 -4.80 0.11
C GLY A 168 -20.24 -3.45 0.17
N ILE A 169 -21.55 -3.45 0.40
CA ILE A 169 -22.35 -2.22 0.54
C ILE A 169 -21.99 -1.51 1.85
N ILE A 170 -21.88 -2.27 2.95
CA ILE A 170 -21.49 -1.73 4.26
C ILE A 170 -20.11 -1.05 4.18
N SER A 171 -19.15 -1.66 3.48
CA SER A 171 -17.84 -1.06 3.20
C SER A 171 -17.94 0.32 2.56
N ILE A 172 -18.74 0.45 1.49
CA ILE A 172 -18.92 1.70 0.75
C ILE A 172 -19.56 2.75 1.66
N LEU A 173 -20.63 2.37 2.37
CA LEU A 173 -21.32 3.28 3.29
C LEU A 173 -20.38 3.76 4.40
N LEU A 174 -19.53 2.88 4.93
CA LEU A 174 -18.58 3.23 5.97
C LEU A 174 -17.48 4.17 5.45
N HIS A 175 -16.91 3.91 4.27
CA HIS A 175 -15.94 4.82 3.63
C HIS A 175 -16.55 6.19 3.30
N LEU A 176 -17.77 6.22 2.76
CA LEU A 176 -18.50 7.47 2.51
C LEU A 176 -18.80 8.23 3.81
N SER A 177 -19.17 7.52 4.88
CA SER A 177 -19.39 8.12 6.20
C SER A 177 -18.09 8.71 6.75
N CYS A 178 -16.97 8.01 6.61
CA CYS A 178 -15.65 8.50 7.02
C CYS A 178 -15.26 9.76 6.25
N LEU A 179 -15.41 9.77 4.93
CA LEU A 179 -15.17 10.96 4.12
C LEU A 179 -16.12 12.10 4.48
N GLY A 180 -17.40 11.80 4.74
CA GLY A 180 -18.39 12.76 5.22
C GLY A 180 -18.01 13.41 6.55
N ILE A 181 -17.47 12.64 7.50
CA ILE A 181 -16.97 13.17 8.78
C ILE A 181 -15.79 14.12 8.55
N VAL A 182 -14.85 13.77 7.67
CA VAL A 182 -13.71 14.65 7.32
C VAL A 182 -14.20 15.94 6.67
N ILE A 183 -15.16 15.86 5.74
CA ILE A 183 -15.74 17.04 5.09
C ILE A 183 -16.49 17.92 6.11
N LEU A 184 -17.25 17.32 7.03
CA LEU A 184 -17.94 18.04 8.09
C LEU A 184 -16.95 18.76 9.00
N ASP A 185 -15.87 18.10 9.41
CA ASP A 185 -14.80 18.70 10.21
C ASP A 185 -14.10 19.84 9.46
N ALA A 186 -13.78 19.62 8.18
CA ALA A 186 -13.20 20.65 7.32
C ALA A 186 -14.14 21.86 7.15
N SER A 187 -15.44 21.63 6.97
CA SER A 187 -16.44 22.69 6.82
C SER A 187 -16.62 23.54 8.07
N TYR A 188 -16.32 23.00 9.25
CA TYR A 188 -16.34 23.73 10.50
C TYR A 188 -15.13 24.66 10.66
N TYR A 189 -13.93 24.18 10.27
CA TYR A 189 -12.69 24.91 10.50
C TYR A 189 -12.31 25.87 9.36
N ILE A 190 -12.48 25.46 8.09
CA ILE A 190 -12.00 26.24 6.94
C ILE A 190 -12.60 27.66 6.93
N PRO A 191 -13.92 27.89 7.06
CA PRO A 191 -14.50 29.23 6.99
C PRO A 191 -13.99 30.17 8.09
N ASN A 192 -13.66 29.64 9.27
CA ASN A 192 -13.20 30.43 10.42
C ASN A 192 -11.72 30.85 10.28
N MET A 193 -10.93 30.09 9.53
CA MET A 193 -9.50 30.35 9.32
C MET A 193 -9.19 30.94 7.94
N TRP A 194 -10.17 30.92 7.02
CA TRP A 194 -10.02 31.42 5.66
C TRP A 194 -9.97 32.96 5.65
N ALA A 195 -9.10 33.51 4.80
CA ALA A 195 -8.87 34.94 4.62
C ALA A 195 -8.23 35.69 5.81
N ASP A 196 -7.82 34.99 6.88
CA ASP A 196 -6.97 35.55 7.93
C ASP A 196 -5.49 35.18 7.67
N SER A 197 -4.66 36.19 7.39
CA SER A 197 -3.24 36.00 7.11
C SER A 197 -2.50 35.38 8.30
N SER A 198 -2.93 35.68 9.53
CA SER A 198 -2.32 35.13 10.75
C SER A 198 -2.61 33.64 10.94
N GLN A 199 -3.71 33.14 10.37
CA GLN A 199 -4.15 31.75 10.51
C GLN A 199 -3.80 30.87 9.30
N THR A 200 -3.18 31.45 8.26
CA THR A 200 -2.90 30.74 7.01
C THR A 200 -2.04 29.49 7.22
N LEU A 201 -1.04 29.54 8.10
CA LEU A 201 -0.20 28.37 8.44
C LEU A 201 -0.99 27.26 9.17
N HIS A 202 -1.87 27.65 10.08
CA HIS A 202 -2.76 26.70 10.76
C HIS A 202 -3.74 26.06 9.79
N LEU A 203 -4.29 26.83 8.85
CA LEU A 203 -5.14 26.34 7.79
C LEU A 203 -4.41 25.33 6.90
N VAL A 204 -3.19 25.63 6.44
CA VAL A 204 -2.37 24.69 5.64
C VAL A 204 -2.14 23.38 6.40
N ASN A 205 -1.72 23.45 7.66
CA ASN A 205 -1.54 22.26 8.51
C ASN A 205 -2.82 21.43 8.64
N LYS A 206 -3.96 22.09 8.88
CA LYS A 206 -5.27 21.43 9.03
C LYS A 206 -5.73 20.76 7.73
N VAL A 207 -5.62 21.47 6.60
CA VAL A 207 -5.97 20.93 5.27
C VAL A 207 -5.09 19.73 4.94
N SER A 208 -3.78 19.81 5.18
CA SER A 208 -2.88 18.67 4.96
C SER A 208 -3.23 17.48 5.84
N PHE A 209 -3.61 17.71 7.11
CA PHE A 209 -4.11 16.64 7.97
C PHE A 209 -5.39 15.99 7.41
N PHE A 210 -6.35 16.78 6.91
CA PHE A 210 -7.57 16.24 6.28
C PHE A 210 -7.27 15.42 5.02
N ILE A 211 -6.29 15.84 4.22
CA ILE A 211 -5.86 15.07 3.04
C ILE A 211 -5.26 13.73 3.47
N ILE A 212 -4.38 13.71 4.48
CA ILE A 212 -3.80 12.45 5.00
C ILE A 212 -4.90 11.55 5.57
N ALA A 213 -5.80 12.08 6.40
CA ALA A 213 -6.88 11.32 7.02
C ALA A 213 -7.87 10.74 5.99
N SER A 214 -8.15 11.48 4.92
CA SER A 214 -9.02 11.03 3.83
C SER A 214 -8.34 10.10 2.83
N SER A 215 -7.00 10.08 2.76
CA SER A 215 -6.27 9.32 1.74
C SER A 215 -6.61 7.83 1.74
N VAL A 216 -6.62 7.17 2.90
CA VAL A 216 -6.89 5.72 3.04
C VAL A 216 -8.35 5.36 2.70
N PRO A 217 -9.38 6.00 3.29
CA PRO A 217 -10.76 5.70 2.91
C PRO A 217 -11.03 6.04 1.44
N PHE A 218 -10.39 7.09 0.90
CA PHE A 218 -10.52 7.44 -0.52
C PHE A 218 -9.95 6.35 -1.44
N VAL A 219 -8.69 5.92 -1.26
CA VAL A 219 -8.12 4.86 -2.12
C VAL A 219 -8.84 3.52 -1.96
N SER A 220 -9.35 3.24 -0.76
CA SER A 220 -10.14 2.05 -0.47
C SER A 220 -11.50 2.10 -1.18
N LEU A 221 -12.16 3.27 -1.20
CA LEU A 221 -13.38 3.50 -1.96
C LEU A 221 -13.13 3.37 -3.46
N CYS A 222 -12.04 3.93 -3.99
CA CYS A 222 -11.65 3.76 -5.39
C CYS A 222 -11.47 2.28 -5.76
N SER A 223 -10.84 1.47 -4.87
CA SER A 223 -10.72 0.02 -5.05
C SER A 223 -12.08 -0.68 -5.12
N LYS A 224 -13.06 -0.24 -4.31
CA LYS A 224 -14.44 -0.77 -4.36
C LYS A 224 -15.15 -0.38 -5.64
N VAL A 225 -15.16 0.90 -6.00
CA VAL A 225 -15.76 1.40 -7.24
C VAL A 225 -15.18 0.62 -8.43
N ARG A 226 -13.86 0.44 -8.46
CA ARG A 226 -13.21 -0.33 -9.52
C ARG A 226 -13.63 -1.80 -9.57
N SER A 227 -13.91 -2.42 -8.42
CA SER A 227 -14.42 -3.79 -8.35
C SER A 227 -15.88 -3.93 -8.82
N PHE A 228 -16.67 -2.85 -8.84
CA PHE A 228 -18.03 -2.85 -9.40
C PHE A 228 -18.02 -2.50 -10.90
N PHE A 229 -17.18 -1.55 -11.31
CA PHE A 229 -17.09 -1.04 -12.69
C PHE A 229 -15.82 -1.55 -13.38
N VAL A 230 -15.73 -2.88 -13.52
CA VAL A 230 -14.50 -3.57 -13.92
C VAL A 230 -13.98 -3.12 -15.29
N GLU A 231 -14.88 -2.89 -16.24
CA GLU A 231 -14.52 -2.62 -17.64
C GLU A 231 -14.38 -1.13 -17.95
N GLU A 232 -14.97 -0.26 -17.13
CA GLU A 232 -15.18 1.15 -17.49
C GLU A 232 -14.05 2.08 -17.06
N ILE A 233 -13.22 1.68 -16.08
CA ILE A 233 -12.24 2.60 -15.45
C ILE A 233 -10.81 2.00 -15.41
N PRO A 234 -10.07 2.00 -16.54
CA PRO A 234 -8.73 1.42 -16.61
C PRO A 234 -7.69 2.17 -15.73
N TYR A 235 -7.88 3.47 -15.51
CA TYR A 235 -6.97 4.30 -14.71
C TYR A 235 -6.92 3.92 -13.22
N LEU A 236 -7.97 3.28 -12.69
CA LEU A 236 -8.02 2.83 -11.30
C LEU A 236 -7.48 1.40 -11.10
N SER A 237 -6.91 0.78 -12.14
CA SER A 237 -6.42 -0.61 -12.07
C SER A 237 -5.39 -0.85 -10.96
N CYS A 238 -4.58 0.14 -10.59
CA CYS A 238 -3.62 0.04 -9.49
C CYS A 238 -4.30 -0.12 -8.11
N THR A 239 -5.50 0.42 -7.93
CA THR A 239 -6.25 0.32 -6.65
C THR A 239 -6.72 -1.11 -6.36
N SER A 240 -6.64 -2.01 -7.35
CA SER A 240 -6.90 -3.45 -7.18
C SER A 240 -5.90 -4.11 -6.21
N ALA A 241 -4.75 -3.49 -5.95
CA ALA A 241 -3.79 -3.97 -4.94
C ALA A 241 -4.38 -4.01 -3.52
N LEU A 242 -5.43 -3.21 -3.24
CA LEU A 242 -6.17 -3.22 -1.97
C LEU A 242 -7.40 -4.14 -1.98
N ASN A 243 -7.66 -4.85 -3.09
CA ASN A 243 -8.79 -5.75 -3.18
C ASN A 243 -8.58 -6.97 -2.26
N ALA A 244 -9.64 -7.42 -1.59
CA ALA A 244 -9.60 -8.60 -0.72
C ALA A 244 -9.02 -9.83 -1.44
N ARG A 245 -9.40 -10.05 -2.70
CA ARG A 245 -8.89 -11.17 -3.51
C ARG A 245 -7.39 -11.07 -3.75
N TYR A 246 -6.90 -9.85 -4.00
CA TYR A 246 -5.47 -9.59 -4.18
C TYR A 246 -4.72 -9.89 -2.88
N LEU A 247 -5.19 -9.37 -1.75
CA LEU A 247 -4.58 -9.59 -0.44
C LEU A 247 -4.61 -11.07 0.01
N ILE A 248 -5.68 -11.80 -0.28
CA ILE A 248 -5.76 -13.25 -0.05
C ILE A 248 -4.75 -13.99 -0.91
N LYS A 249 -4.64 -13.64 -2.21
CA LYS A 249 -3.61 -14.21 -3.08
C LYS A 249 -2.20 -13.96 -2.53
N ARG A 250 -1.93 -12.78 -1.96
CA ARG A 250 -0.65 -12.49 -1.29
C ARG A 250 -0.45 -13.31 -0.02
N GLY A 251 -1.49 -13.42 0.81
CA GLY A 251 -1.42 -14.17 2.07
C GLY A 251 -1.19 -15.67 1.91
N GLN A 252 -1.60 -16.23 0.78
CA GLN A 252 -1.28 -17.61 0.41
C GLN A 252 0.23 -17.91 0.42
N LEU A 253 1.04 -16.94 0.01
CA LEU A 253 2.49 -17.09 -0.10
C LEU A 253 3.21 -16.98 1.25
N MET A 254 2.49 -16.67 2.34
CA MET A 254 3.09 -16.30 3.63
C MET A 254 2.97 -17.37 4.73
N ASN A 255 2.44 -18.56 4.42
CA ASN A 255 2.17 -19.64 5.38
C ASN A 255 1.53 -19.16 6.70
N LEU A 256 0.46 -18.38 6.58
CA LEU A 256 -0.17 -17.71 7.74
C LEU A 256 -0.69 -18.67 8.80
N SER A 257 -1.07 -19.88 8.40
CA SER A 257 -1.58 -20.94 9.29
C SER A 257 -0.56 -21.45 10.30
N GLU A 258 0.73 -21.42 9.95
CA GLU A 258 1.80 -21.96 10.78
C GLU A 258 2.65 -20.87 11.41
N ARG A 259 3.02 -19.84 10.62
CA ARG A 259 3.91 -18.76 11.07
C ARG A 259 3.17 -17.57 11.67
N GLY A 260 1.87 -17.44 11.41
CA GLY A 260 1.08 -16.27 11.77
C GLY A 260 1.37 -15.07 10.87
N LEU A 261 1.17 -13.86 11.41
CA LEU A 261 1.40 -12.62 10.69
C LEU A 261 2.90 -12.23 10.70
N PRO A 262 3.49 -11.83 9.56
CA PRO A 262 4.89 -11.44 9.46
C PRO A 262 5.17 -10.10 10.18
N GLY A 263 6.41 -9.87 10.61
CA GLY A 263 6.82 -8.57 11.16
C GLY A 263 6.04 -8.14 12.41
N LYS A 264 5.99 -9.01 13.43
CA LYS A 264 5.20 -8.79 14.66
C LYS A 264 5.49 -7.46 15.36
N LEU A 265 6.75 -7.03 15.39
CA LEU A 265 7.15 -5.73 15.95
C LEU A 265 6.55 -4.57 15.16
N PHE A 266 6.65 -4.61 13.83
CA PHE A 266 6.06 -3.59 12.96
C PHE A 266 4.53 -3.59 13.05
N LEU A 267 3.90 -4.76 13.12
CA LEU A 267 2.46 -4.88 13.39
C LEU A 267 2.08 -4.23 14.71
N GLY A 268 2.82 -4.53 15.79
CA GLY A 268 2.61 -3.92 17.10
C GLY A 268 2.70 -2.40 17.04
N LEU A 269 3.72 -1.86 16.36
CA LEU A 269 3.87 -0.41 16.15
C LEU A 269 2.67 0.18 15.38
N CYS A 270 2.23 -0.49 14.32
CA CYS A 270 1.10 -0.08 13.49
C CYS A 270 -0.26 -0.15 14.18
N LEU A 271 -0.41 -0.88 15.29
CA LEU A 271 -1.67 -0.96 16.04
C LEU A 271 -1.62 -0.12 17.32
N VAL A 272 -0.50 -0.15 18.05
CA VAL A 272 -0.40 0.49 19.37
C VAL A 272 -0.17 2.00 19.24
N LEU A 273 0.75 2.44 18.36
CA LEU A 273 1.12 3.85 18.28
C LEU A 273 -0.04 4.73 17.79
N PRO A 274 -0.84 4.34 16.79
CA PRO A 274 -2.06 5.06 16.42
C PRO A 274 -3.03 5.29 17.58
N ILE A 275 -3.26 4.27 18.41
CA ILE A 275 -4.12 4.37 19.59
C ILE A 275 -3.54 5.37 20.59
N VAL A 276 -2.23 5.29 20.87
CA VAL A 276 -1.56 6.23 21.77
C VAL A 276 -1.67 7.68 21.26
N CYS A 277 -1.42 7.90 19.97
CA CYS A 277 -1.60 9.21 19.34
C CYS A 277 -3.04 9.71 19.45
N ALA A 278 -4.02 8.83 19.24
CA ALA A 278 -5.43 9.19 19.32
C ALA A 278 -5.87 9.53 20.76
N LEU A 279 -5.39 8.77 21.75
CA LEU A 279 -5.63 9.04 23.18
C LEU A 279 -4.97 10.34 23.62
N TYR A 280 -3.73 10.59 23.19
CA TYR A 280 -3.04 11.85 23.47
C TYR A 280 -3.78 13.04 22.86
N ARG A 281 -4.24 12.92 21.60
CA ARG A 281 -5.12 13.91 20.98
C ARG A 281 -6.40 14.13 21.80
N GLY A 282 -7.08 13.07 22.22
CA GLY A 282 -8.29 13.16 23.05
C GLY A 282 -8.04 13.89 24.37
N MET A 283 -6.93 13.59 25.04
CA MET A 283 -6.48 14.31 26.24
C MET A 283 -6.31 15.80 25.97
N LEU A 284 -5.63 16.19 24.87
CA LEU A 284 -5.47 17.60 24.50
C LEU A 284 -6.82 18.31 24.30
N TYR A 285 -7.79 17.66 23.64
CA TYR A 285 -9.13 18.23 23.48
C TYR A 285 -9.87 18.42 24.80
N ILE A 286 -9.75 17.47 25.74
CA ILE A 286 -10.35 17.57 27.07
C ILE A 286 -9.74 18.73 27.87
N PHE A 287 -8.40 18.87 27.84
CA PHE A 287 -7.71 19.98 28.50
C PHE A 287 -8.06 21.34 27.89
N LEU A 288 -8.28 21.38 26.58
CA LEU A 288 -8.73 22.58 25.85
C LEU A 288 -10.18 22.95 26.14
N SER A 289 -11.06 21.97 26.38
CA SER A 289 -12.48 22.18 26.66
C SER A 289 -12.71 22.63 28.11
N GLN A 290 -12.23 23.81 28.49
CA GLN A 290 -12.49 24.39 29.81
C GLN A 290 -13.98 24.74 30.04
N CYS A 291 -14.81 24.75 28.99
CA CYS A 291 -16.24 25.11 29.03
C CYS A 291 -17.21 23.95 28.72
N GLY A 292 -16.83 22.72 29.05
CA GLY A 292 -17.69 21.53 28.88
C GLY A 292 -17.42 20.76 27.58
N VAL A 293 -17.70 19.45 27.64
CA VAL A 293 -17.45 18.52 26.54
C VAL A 293 -18.47 18.77 25.42
N ASN A 294 -18.02 19.43 24.34
CA ASN A 294 -18.84 19.60 23.14
C ASN A 294 -18.95 18.26 22.38
N ALA A 295 -20.15 17.93 21.89
CA ALA A 295 -20.39 16.75 21.06
C ALA A 295 -19.44 16.66 19.85
N HIS A 296 -19.08 17.82 19.26
CA HIS A 296 -18.11 17.88 18.17
C HIS A 296 -16.71 17.40 18.60
N ALA A 297 -16.24 17.73 19.81
CA ALA A 297 -14.94 17.29 20.32
C ALA A 297 -14.91 15.78 20.58
N VAL A 298 -16.01 15.21 21.08
CA VAL A 298 -16.15 13.75 21.25
C VAL A 298 -16.15 13.04 19.90
N LEU A 299 -16.93 13.53 18.94
CA LEU A 299 -17.03 12.95 17.61
C LEU A 299 -15.69 12.97 16.87
N THR A 300 -14.97 14.10 16.89
CA THR A 300 -13.66 14.24 16.23
C THR A 300 -12.58 13.39 16.90
N THR A 301 -12.65 13.19 18.22
CA THR A 301 -11.73 12.30 18.94
C THR A 301 -11.98 10.83 18.57
N LEU A 302 -13.24 10.39 18.59
CA LEU A 302 -13.62 9.02 18.20
C LEU A 302 -13.27 8.72 16.73
N ALA A 303 -13.58 9.67 15.84
CA ALA A 303 -13.21 9.58 14.44
C ALA A 303 -11.68 9.54 14.29
N GLY A 304 -10.95 10.34 15.08
CA GLY A 304 -9.50 10.32 15.14
C GLY A 304 -8.93 8.94 15.45
N ILE A 305 -9.45 8.24 16.47
CA ILE A 305 -9.04 6.86 16.79
C ILE A 305 -9.20 5.96 15.56
N PHE A 306 -10.37 5.99 14.92
CA PHE A 306 -10.64 5.17 13.74
C PHE A 306 -9.68 5.51 12.58
N PHE A 307 -9.45 6.79 12.30
CA PHE A 307 -8.57 7.21 11.21
C PHE A 307 -7.11 6.82 11.44
N TYR A 308 -6.57 7.09 12.63
CA TYR A 308 -5.19 6.71 12.95
C TYR A 308 -5.00 5.20 12.85
N GLU A 309 -5.94 4.41 13.39
CA GLU A 309 -5.87 2.95 13.34
C GLU A 309 -5.95 2.42 11.91
N THR A 310 -6.82 3.02 11.08
CA THR A 310 -6.97 2.68 9.67
C THR A 310 -5.67 2.96 8.90
N VAL A 311 -4.99 4.08 9.18
CA VAL A 311 -3.68 4.40 8.59
C VAL A 311 -2.61 3.40 9.03
N GLY A 312 -2.57 3.02 10.31
CA GLY A 312 -1.65 2.00 10.82
C GLY A 312 -1.84 0.64 10.15
N CYS A 313 -3.07 0.15 10.10
CA CYS A 313 -3.44 -1.08 9.39
C CYS A 313 -3.09 -1.02 7.89
N PHE A 314 -3.23 0.15 7.27
CA PHE A 314 -2.93 0.36 5.87
C PHE A 314 -1.43 0.24 5.60
N MET A 315 -0.60 0.90 6.41
CA MET A 315 0.87 0.77 6.32
C MET A 315 1.32 -0.68 6.52
N TYR A 316 0.75 -1.39 7.49
CA TYR A 316 1.02 -2.80 7.68
C TYR A 316 0.60 -3.66 6.48
N THR A 317 -0.49 -3.32 5.81
CA THR A 317 -0.93 -4.03 4.60
C THR A 317 0.05 -3.84 3.45
N LEU A 318 0.65 -2.65 3.29
CA LEU A 318 1.72 -2.43 2.30
C LEU A 318 2.95 -3.27 2.63
N TYR A 319 3.37 -3.30 3.89
CA TYR A 319 4.46 -4.16 4.36
C TYR A 319 4.18 -5.64 4.05
N PHE A 320 2.98 -6.10 4.37
CA PHE A 320 2.56 -7.48 4.13
C PHE A 320 2.65 -7.88 2.65
N VAL A 321 2.14 -7.03 1.76
CA VAL A 321 2.22 -7.26 0.30
C VAL A 321 3.67 -7.24 -0.18
N ARG A 322 4.49 -6.32 0.32
CA ARG A 322 5.93 -6.25 -0.01
C ARG A 322 6.65 -7.55 0.35
N VAL A 323 6.49 -8.03 1.58
CA VAL A 323 7.13 -9.27 2.04
C VAL A 323 6.64 -10.48 1.24
N SER A 324 5.35 -10.52 0.90
CA SER A 324 4.79 -11.55 0.01
C SER A 324 5.48 -11.59 -1.36
N PHE A 325 5.84 -10.43 -1.94
CA PHE A 325 6.59 -10.38 -3.19
C PHE A 325 8.05 -10.79 -3.05
N GLN A 326 8.73 -10.41 -1.95
CA GLN A 326 10.09 -10.89 -1.67
C GLN A 326 10.14 -12.42 -1.69
N HIS A 327 9.18 -13.05 -1.01
CA HIS A 327 9.05 -14.51 -1.01
C HIS A 327 8.71 -15.08 -2.39
N GLN A 328 7.75 -14.47 -3.10
CA GLN A 328 7.35 -14.93 -4.43
C GLN A 328 8.50 -14.88 -5.44
N PHE A 329 9.37 -13.87 -5.38
CA PHE A 329 10.52 -13.75 -6.26
C PHE A 329 11.55 -14.85 -5.98
N SER A 330 11.78 -15.22 -4.72
CA SER A 330 12.62 -16.38 -4.36
C SER A 330 12.09 -17.70 -4.94
N LEU A 331 10.77 -17.93 -4.83
CA LEU A 331 10.11 -19.09 -5.46
C LEU A 331 10.25 -19.06 -6.99
N LEU A 332 10.11 -17.87 -7.59
CA LEU A 332 10.22 -17.70 -9.03
C LEU A 332 11.65 -17.95 -9.54
N LEU A 333 12.68 -17.53 -8.80
CA LEU A 333 14.08 -17.85 -9.10
C LEU A 333 14.31 -19.36 -9.12
N SER A 334 13.82 -20.05 -8.10
CA SER A 334 13.90 -21.52 -8.00
C SER A 334 13.21 -22.21 -9.18
N TYR A 335 12.02 -21.73 -9.55
CA TYR A 335 11.28 -22.24 -10.70
C TYR A 335 12.00 -22.02 -12.03
N ILE A 336 12.57 -20.84 -12.25
CA ILE A 336 13.34 -20.51 -13.47
C ILE A 336 14.53 -21.45 -13.61
N LYS A 337 15.24 -21.71 -12.50
CA LYS A 337 16.39 -22.61 -12.46
C LYS A 337 16.01 -24.06 -12.75
N GLU A 338 14.89 -24.53 -12.21
CA GLU A 338 14.39 -25.89 -12.45
C GLU A 338 13.95 -26.09 -13.91
N HIS A 339 13.35 -25.07 -14.53
CA HIS A 339 12.79 -25.11 -15.87
C HIS A 339 13.72 -24.46 -16.92
N GLU A 340 15.03 -24.52 -16.70
CA GLU A 340 16.02 -23.99 -17.64
C GLU A 340 15.85 -24.63 -19.03
N GLY A 341 15.87 -23.80 -20.07
CA GLY A 341 15.60 -24.22 -21.46
C GLY A 341 14.12 -24.18 -21.88
N TYR A 342 13.17 -24.17 -20.94
CA TYR A 342 11.73 -24.05 -21.22
C TYR A 342 11.24 -22.60 -21.17
N LEU A 343 11.72 -21.80 -22.12
CA LEU A 343 11.51 -20.35 -22.16
C LEU A 343 10.04 -19.92 -22.04
N ASP A 344 9.12 -20.60 -22.72
CA ASP A 344 7.71 -20.19 -22.74
C ASP A 344 6.99 -20.45 -21.41
N LYS A 345 7.39 -21.49 -20.66
CA LYS A 345 6.87 -21.77 -19.32
C LYS A 345 7.29 -20.66 -18.35
N CYS A 346 8.60 -20.38 -18.28
CA CYS A 346 9.16 -19.34 -17.42
C CYS A 346 8.56 -17.95 -17.75
N ARG A 347 8.43 -17.62 -19.02
CA ARG A 347 7.78 -16.37 -19.48
C ARG A 347 6.35 -16.24 -18.98
N GLY A 348 5.56 -17.31 -19.09
CA GLY A 348 4.16 -17.30 -18.66
C GLY A 348 4.00 -16.97 -17.18
N VAL A 349 4.84 -17.59 -16.33
CA VAL A 349 4.84 -17.36 -14.87
C VAL A 349 5.37 -15.96 -14.54
N ILE A 350 6.53 -15.58 -15.09
CA ILE A 350 7.13 -14.25 -14.88
C ILE A 350 6.15 -13.15 -15.25
N PHE A 351 5.48 -13.27 -16.39
CA PHE A 351 4.55 -12.24 -16.86
C PHE A 351 3.36 -12.05 -15.90
N GLN A 352 2.86 -13.13 -15.31
CA GLN A 352 1.78 -13.06 -14.32
C GLN A 352 2.24 -12.39 -13.03
N VAL A 353 3.40 -12.79 -12.51
CA VAL A 353 3.99 -12.19 -11.32
C VAL A 353 4.31 -10.71 -11.56
N ALA A 354 4.90 -10.37 -12.71
CA ALA A 354 5.22 -9.01 -13.10
C ALA A 354 3.97 -8.13 -13.22
N THR A 355 2.86 -8.66 -13.72
CA THR A 355 1.59 -7.93 -13.81
C THR A 355 1.05 -7.59 -12.41
N ASP A 356 1.07 -8.57 -11.49
CA ASP A 356 0.62 -8.35 -10.12
C ASP A 356 1.53 -7.38 -9.36
N PHE A 357 2.84 -7.51 -9.55
CA PHE A 357 3.84 -6.64 -8.95
C PHE A 357 3.72 -5.21 -9.50
N LYS A 358 3.52 -5.06 -10.82
CA LYS A 358 3.29 -3.76 -11.44
C LYS A 358 2.06 -3.06 -10.85
N CYS A 359 0.95 -3.77 -10.65
CA CYS A 359 -0.23 -3.23 -9.99
C CYS A 359 0.10 -2.64 -8.60
N PHE A 360 0.86 -3.38 -7.79
CA PHE A 360 1.30 -2.92 -6.47
C PHE A 360 2.32 -1.77 -6.54
N LYS A 361 3.29 -1.83 -7.45
CA LYS A 361 4.29 -0.78 -7.68
C LYS A 361 3.64 0.53 -8.11
N ASP A 362 2.73 0.47 -9.08
CA ASP A 362 2.00 1.63 -9.58
C ASP A 362 1.11 2.23 -8.48
N PHE A 363 0.48 1.38 -7.66
CA PHE A 363 -0.28 1.81 -6.48
C PHE A 363 0.60 2.55 -5.47
N CYS A 364 1.72 1.96 -5.05
CA CYS A 364 2.63 2.57 -4.09
C CYS A 364 3.22 3.88 -4.63
N THR A 365 3.56 3.92 -5.92
CA THR A 365 4.08 5.13 -6.57
C THR A 365 3.03 6.24 -6.53
N MET A 366 1.78 5.94 -6.90
CA MET A 366 0.68 6.91 -6.82
C MET A 366 0.44 7.38 -5.38
N TYR A 367 0.44 6.46 -4.41
CA TYR A 367 0.21 6.81 -3.01
C TYR A 367 1.32 7.73 -2.45
N VAL A 368 2.59 7.42 -2.72
CA VAL A 368 3.73 8.27 -2.34
C VAL A 368 3.65 9.63 -3.06
N LEU A 369 3.26 9.64 -4.34
CA LEU A 369 3.13 10.87 -5.12
C LEU A 369 2.13 11.85 -4.51
N VAL A 370 1.02 11.34 -3.96
CA VAL A 370 -0.02 12.14 -3.32
C VAL A 370 0.36 12.53 -1.89
N THR A 371 0.92 11.60 -1.12
CA THR A 371 1.13 11.80 0.32
C THR A 371 2.42 12.53 0.66
N LEU A 372 3.52 12.32 -0.07
CA LEU A 372 4.81 12.92 0.25
C LEU A 372 4.81 14.46 0.15
N PRO A 373 4.17 15.10 -0.86
CA PRO A 373 4.07 16.56 -0.88
C PRO A 373 3.22 17.11 0.27
N VAL A 374 2.16 16.39 0.68
CA VAL A 374 1.31 16.78 1.80
C VAL A 374 2.09 16.70 3.11
N VAL A 375 2.87 15.64 3.31
CA VAL A 375 3.78 15.50 4.45
C VAL A 375 4.83 16.61 4.46
N ALA A 376 5.43 16.93 3.31
CA ALA A 376 6.37 18.03 3.19
C ALA A 376 5.74 19.36 3.62
N LEU A 377 4.50 19.65 3.19
CA LEU A 377 3.75 20.82 3.65
C LEU A 377 3.59 20.83 5.17
N VAL A 378 3.13 19.72 5.79
CA VAL A 378 2.95 19.66 7.25
C VAL A 378 4.26 19.92 7.98
N LEU A 379 5.36 19.32 7.52
CA LEU A 379 6.68 19.52 8.11
C LEU A 379 7.08 20.99 8.06
N THR A 380 7.01 21.62 6.88
CA THR A 380 7.44 23.01 6.71
C THR A 380 6.53 23.98 7.45
N SER A 381 5.21 23.77 7.47
CA SER A 381 4.29 24.60 8.25
C SER A 381 4.47 24.42 9.75
N ASN A 382 4.74 23.21 10.24
CA ASN A 382 4.97 22.99 11.67
C ASN A 382 6.31 23.59 12.13
N VAL A 383 7.37 23.50 11.31
CA VAL A 383 8.65 24.19 11.58
C VAL A 383 8.47 25.71 11.60
N ALA A 384 7.74 26.26 10.62
CA ALA A 384 7.47 27.70 10.57
C ALA A 384 6.69 28.18 11.80
N LEU A 385 5.65 27.42 12.21
CA LEU A 385 4.89 27.72 13.43
C LEU A 385 5.77 27.71 14.68
N GLN A 386 6.66 26.72 14.84
CA GLN A 386 7.56 26.70 16.00
C GLN A 386 8.53 27.88 16.03
N TYR A 387 9.03 28.31 14.87
CA TYR A 387 9.88 29.49 14.81
C TYR A 387 9.11 30.77 15.21
N MET A 388 7.86 30.90 14.75
CA MET A 388 7.02 32.04 15.11
C MET A 388 6.68 32.06 16.61
N THR A 389 6.31 30.92 17.21
CA THR A 389 5.91 30.85 18.62
C THR A 389 7.08 31.04 19.60
N HIS A 390 8.31 30.69 19.19
CA HIS A 390 9.50 30.90 20.03
C HIS A 390 9.83 32.39 20.24
N ASN A 391 9.45 33.24 19.28
CA ASN A 391 9.89 34.63 19.20
C ASN A 391 8.93 35.65 19.86
N VAL A 392 7.84 35.21 20.48
CA VAL A 392 6.83 36.10 21.10
C VAL A 392 7.19 36.43 22.55
N CYS A 393 7.26 37.74 22.88
CA CYS A 393 7.45 38.24 24.25
C CYS A 393 6.27 37.85 25.16
N LYS A 394 6.57 37.32 26.34
CA LYS A 394 5.61 36.51 27.13
C LYS A 394 4.90 37.29 28.23
N SER A 395 3.57 37.40 28.16
CA SER A 395 2.73 37.69 29.33
C SER A 395 2.32 36.39 30.04
N PRO A 396 2.03 36.39 31.37
CA PRO A 396 1.61 35.20 32.11
C PRO A 396 0.38 34.48 31.54
N LYS A 397 -0.55 35.20 30.89
CA LYS A 397 -1.73 34.61 30.23
C LYS A 397 -1.37 33.89 28.92
N ASP A 398 -0.32 34.34 28.24
CA ASP A 398 0.15 33.76 26.99
C ASP A 398 0.89 32.44 27.23
N MET A 399 1.42 32.22 28.44
CA MET A 399 2.11 30.98 28.81
C MET A 399 1.22 29.73 28.73
N ALA A 400 -0.07 29.85 29.06
CA ALA A 400 -1.00 28.72 28.97
C ALA A 400 -1.33 28.36 27.52
N ILE A 401 -1.53 29.37 26.67
CA ILE A 401 -1.78 29.21 25.23
C ILE A 401 -0.56 28.61 24.56
N LEU A 402 0.64 29.13 24.86
CA LEU A 402 1.91 28.61 24.35
C LEU A 402 2.14 27.14 24.74
N TYR A 403 1.79 26.76 25.97
CA TYR A 403 1.89 25.37 26.42
C TYR A 403 1.00 24.44 25.58
N ILE A 404 -0.24 24.85 25.32
CA ILE A 404 -1.19 24.11 24.48
C ILE A 404 -0.66 23.99 23.05
N GLU A 405 -0.19 25.09 22.46
CA GLU A 405 0.37 25.09 21.10
C GLU A 405 1.58 24.18 20.97
N ASN A 406 2.48 24.18 21.96
CA ASN A 406 3.63 23.27 21.98
C ASN A 406 3.19 21.80 22.03
N ASN A 407 2.18 21.45 22.83
CA ASN A 407 1.67 20.09 22.89
C ASN A 407 0.98 19.67 21.58
N ILE A 408 0.25 20.58 20.93
CA ILE A 408 -0.33 20.33 19.60
C ILE A 408 0.78 20.11 18.56
N SER A 409 1.82 20.94 18.57
CA SER A 409 2.95 20.81 17.66
C SER A 409 3.70 19.49 17.88
N LEU A 410 3.92 19.09 19.15
CA LEU A 410 4.49 17.79 19.51
C LEU A 410 3.64 16.64 18.97
N HIS A 411 2.32 16.70 19.14
CA HIS A 411 1.40 15.70 18.59
C HIS A 411 1.54 15.57 17.07
N VAL A 412 1.57 16.70 16.35
CA VAL A 412 1.76 16.73 14.90
C VAL A 412 3.09 16.10 14.52
N TRP A 413 4.18 16.41 15.24
CA TRP A 413 5.49 15.80 15.01
C TRP A 413 5.47 14.29 15.17
N VAL A 414 4.90 13.78 16.27
CA VAL A 414 4.81 12.33 16.51
C VAL A 414 4.04 11.63 15.38
N VAL A 415 2.91 12.20 14.96
CA VAL A 415 2.09 11.65 13.88
C VAL A 415 2.84 11.65 12.54
N VAL A 416 3.51 12.74 12.19
CA VAL A 416 4.23 12.87 10.92
C VAL A 416 5.46 11.97 10.88
N VAL A 417 6.25 11.95 11.96
CA VAL A 417 7.43 11.07 12.09
C VAL A 417 6.99 9.61 12.00
N PHE A 418 5.93 9.22 12.70
CA PHE A 418 5.36 7.88 12.57
C PHE A 418 4.92 7.59 11.14
N PHE A 419 4.20 8.51 10.48
CA PHE A 419 3.72 8.30 9.12
C PHE A 419 4.89 8.08 8.14
N ILE A 420 5.92 8.92 8.18
CA ILE A 420 7.11 8.79 7.34
C ILE A 420 7.85 7.48 7.63
N PHE A 421 8.09 7.18 8.91
CA PHE A 421 8.75 5.96 9.33
C PHE A 421 7.97 4.72 8.89
N ALA A 422 6.67 4.66 9.16
CA ALA A 422 5.83 3.54 8.81
C ALA A 422 5.73 3.34 7.30
N LEU A 423 5.59 4.43 6.52
CA LEU A 423 5.54 4.37 5.06
C LEU A 423 6.87 3.87 4.47
N THR A 424 7.99 4.44 4.91
CA THR A 424 9.33 4.06 4.44
C THR A 424 9.67 2.62 4.84
N TYR A 425 9.37 2.21 6.08
CA TYR A 425 9.56 0.85 6.55
C TYR A 425 8.67 -0.14 5.79
N ALA A 426 7.39 0.19 5.58
CA ALA A 426 6.45 -0.67 4.88
C ALA A 426 6.83 -0.90 3.42
N MET A 427 7.36 0.13 2.74
CA MET A 427 7.77 0.06 1.34
C MET A 427 9.22 -0.38 1.15
N GLY A 428 10.08 -0.26 2.15
CA GLY A 428 11.53 -0.51 2.04
C GLY A 428 12.29 0.66 1.42
N GLY A 429 11.81 1.88 1.68
CA GLY A 429 12.23 3.13 1.04
C GLY A 429 11.03 3.90 0.49
N PHE A 430 11.24 4.76 -0.50
CA PHE A 430 10.16 5.53 -1.17
C PHE A 430 9.64 4.88 -2.46
N SER A 431 10.21 3.74 -2.84
CA SER A 431 9.76 2.95 -3.99
C SER A 431 9.96 1.48 -3.70
N VAL A 432 8.97 0.66 -4.02
CA VAL A 432 9.09 -0.81 -3.99
C VAL A 432 9.83 -1.35 -5.22
N GLY A 433 10.25 -0.48 -6.15
CA GLY A 433 10.88 -0.86 -7.40
C GLY A 433 12.15 -1.70 -7.24
N TYR A 434 12.90 -1.49 -6.15
CA TYR A 434 14.11 -2.25 -5.84
C TYR A 434 13.87 -3.76 -5.77
N LEU A 435 12.67 -4.21 -5.41
CA LEU A 435 12.35 -5.65 -5.38
C LEU A 435 12.49 -6.31 -6.75
N TRP A 436 12.08 -5.60 -7.81
CA TRP A 436 12.21 -6.09 -9.17
C TRP A 436 13.64 -5.96 -9.70
N GLU A 437 14.36 -4.92 -9.28
CA GLU A 437 15.78 -4.73 -9.63
C GLU A 437 16.62 -5.85 -9.01
N ASN A 438 16.44 -6.13 -7.71
CA ASN A 438 17.09 -7.26 -7.04
C ASN A 438 16.75 -8.59 -7.72
N PHE A 439 15.47 -8.85 -7.99
CA PHE A 439 15.07 -10.07 -8.70
C PHE A 439 15.70 -10.18 -10.09
N HIS A 440 15.78 -9.07 -10.83
CA HIS A 440 16.44 -9.04 -12.14
C HIS A 440 17.93 -9.36 -12.02
N ASP A 441 18.61 -8.79 -11.03
CA ASP A 441 20.03 -9.04 -10.78
C ASP A 441 20.29 -10.48 -10.32
N ASP A 442 19.42 -11.04 -9.49
CA ASP A 442 19.45 -12.45 -9.10
C ASP A 442 19.27 -13.38 -10.32
N VAL A 443 18.39 -13.02 -11.26
CA VAL A 443 18.23 -13.77 -12.53
C VAL A 443 19.50 -13.68 -13.39
N LEU A 444 20.18 -12.53 -13.43
CA LEU A 444 21.46 -12.40 -14.13
C LEU A 444 22.54 -13.29 -13.50
N GLN A 445 22.56 -13.40 -12.17
CA GLN A 445 23.51 -14.27 -11.47
C GLN A 445 23.25 -15.77 -11.68
N LEU A 446 22.01 -16.15 -12.06
CA LEU A 446 21.66 -17.53 -12.40
C LEU A 446 22.08 -17.94 -13.82
N GLU A 447 22.57 -17.02 -14.64
CA GLU A 447 22.92 -17.30 -16.03
C GLU A 447 23.99 -18.39 -16.14
N THR A 448 23.70 -19.43 -16.93
CA THR A 448 24.63 -20.52 -17.21
C THR A 448 25.02 -20.56 -18.68
N GLU A 449 26.24 -21.01 -18.96
CA GLU A 449 26.72 -21.19 -20.33
C GLU A 449 25.99 -22.33 -21.08
N ARG A 450 25.19 -23.15 -20.39
CA ARG A 450 24.52 -24.30 -20.99
C ARG A 450 23.36 -23.90 -21.90
N PHE A 451 22.69 -22.78 -21.61
CA PHE A 451 21.53 -22.31 -22.38
C PHE A 451 21.58 -20.79 -22.66
N PRO A 452 22.60 -20.28 -23.37
CA PRO A 452 22.82 -18.83 -23.51
C PRO A 452 21.66 -18.12 -24.22
N THR A 453 21.02 -18.78 -25.21
CA THR A 453 19.86 -18.20 -25.91
C THR A 453 18.63 -18.06 -25.01
N PHE A 454 18.46 -18.95 -24.03
CA PHE A 454 17.37 -18.87 -23.06
C PHE A 454 17.58 -17.65 -22.16
N TRP A 455 18.76 -17.52 -21.54
CA TRP A 455 19.08 -16.42 -20.62
C TRP A 455 19.02 -15.06 -21.30
N ILE A 456 19.66 -14.88 -22.47
CA ILE A 456 19.61 -13.63 -23.25
C ILE A 456 18.17 -13.21 -23.55
N LYS A 457 17.29 -14.15 -23.91
CA LYS A 457 15.89 -13.85 -24.23
C LYS A 457 15.08 -13.53 -22.97
N LEU A 458 15.37 -14.20 -21.85
CA LEU A 458 14.70 -14.01 -20.57
C LEU A 458 15.05 -12.65 -19.96
N THR A 459 16.34 -12.34 -19.84
CA THR A 459 16.86 -11.09 -19.26
C THR A 459 16.41 -9.88 -20.07
N ARG A 460 16.48 -9.96 -21.41
CA ARG A 460 15.94 -8.92 -22.28
C ARG A 460 14.46 -8.63 -22.01
N GLN A 461 13.65 -9.65 -21.75
CA GLN A 461 12.24 -9.44 -21.44
C GLN A 461 12.03 -8.84 -20.05
N LEU A 462 12.76 -9.31 -19.04
CA LEU A 462 12.68 -8.78 -17.69
C LEU A 462 12.99 -7.28 -17.64
N SER A 463 13.98 -6.83 -18.40
CA SER A 463 14.33 -5.40 -18.51
C SER A 463 13.20 -4.50 -19.04
N HIS A 464 12.22 -5.07 -19.74
CA HIS A 464 11.11 -4.32 -20.34
C HIS A 464 9.82 -4.31 -19.50
N LEU A 465 9.63 -5.25 -18.57
CA LEU A 465 8.32 -5.45 -17.92
C LEU A 465 7.97 -4.41 -16.85
N CYS A 466 8.95 -3.97 -16.04
CA CYS A 466 8.71 -3.11 -14.87
C CYS A 466 9.62 -1.88 -14.82
N LYS A 467 9.92 -1.28 -15.98
CA LYS A 467 10.78 -0.09 -16.08
C LYS A 467 10.26 1.06 -15.21
N GLN A 468 11.16 1.65 -14.42
CA GLN A 468 10.85 2.69 -13.43
C GLN A 468 10.86 4.09 -14.05
N THR A 469 9.97 4.97 -13.56
CA THR A 469 9.99 6.42 -13.85
C THR A 469 9.98 7.20 -12.54
N ASN A 470 11.15 7.35 -11.89
CA ASN A 470 11.29 8.00 -10.58
C ASN A 470 11.35 9.54 -10.61
N THR A 471 11.45 10.15 -11.79
CA THR A 471 11.70 11.59 -11.94
C THR A 471 10.50 12.47 -11.54
N LEU A 472 9.29 11.91 -11.48
CA LEU A 472 8.07 12.67 -11.21
C LEU A 472 7.93 13.06 -9.71
N THR A 473 8.25 12.14 -8.80
CA THR A 473 8.01 12.32 -7.36
C THR A 473 8.89 13.41 -6.75
N VAL A 474 10.18 13.42 -7.07
CA VAL A 474 11.14 14.43 -6.59
C VAL A 474 10.74 15.83 -7.06
N THR A 475 10.37 15.96 -8.33
CA THR A 475 9.96 17.24 -8.93
C THR A 475 8.69 17.79 -8.27
N LEU A 476 7.73 16.92 -7.93
CA LEU A 476 6.51 17.33 -7.23
C LEU A 476 6.78 17.77 -5.80
N VAL A 477 7.60 17.03 -5.04
CA VAL A 477 7.99 17.46 -3.69
C VAL A 477 8.71 18.81 -3.73
N LEU A 478 9.66 18.99 -4.64
CA LEU A 478 10.36 20.26 -4.82
C LEU A 478 9.41 21.39 -5.21
N SER A 479 8.43 21.15 -6.08
CA SER A 479 7.44 22.17 -6.45
C SER A 479 6.57 22.63 -5.29
N VAL A 480 6.16 21.69 -4.42
CA VAL A 480 5.33 22.00 -3.26
C VAL A 480 6.13 22.70 -2.16
N LEU A 481 7.37 22.28 -1.93
CA LEU A 481 8.31 23.00 -1.06
C LEU A 481 8.58 24.42 -1.58
N THR A 482 8.78 24.57 -2.90
CA THR A 482 9.02 25.89 -3.51
C THR A 482 7.80 26.79 -3.40
N PHE A 483 6.58 26.24 -3.58
CA PHE A 483 5.34 26.99 -3.40
C PHE A 483 5.13 27.43 -1.95
N PHE A 484 5.41 26.55 -0.98
CA PHE A 484 5.36 26.88 0.44
C PHE A 484 6.37 27.97 0.82
N MET A 485 7.62 27.84 0.37
CA MET A 485 8.65 28.85 0.57
C MET A 485 8.26 30.20 -0.05
N ALA A 486 7.67 30.18 -1.25
CA ALA A 486 7.19 31.38 -1.93
C ALA A 486 6.06 32.08 -1.14
N LEU A 487 5.14 31.32 -0.52
CA LEU A 487 4.07 31.89 0.32
C LEU A 487 4.57 32.51 1.63
N GLN A 488 5.71 32.06 2.15
CA GLN A 488 6.30 32.61 3.37
C GLN A 488 7.21 33.82 3.10
N LEU A 489 7.85 33.89 1.92
CA LEU A 489 8.80 34.96 1.58
C LEU A 489 8.14 36.35 1.37
N ASP A 490 6.84 36.42 1.09
CA ASP A 490 6.15 37.70 0.85
C ASP A 490 5.82 38.48 2.14
N ASN A 491 5.92 37.82 3.32
CA ASN A 491 5.59 38.40 4.63
C ASN A 491 6.71 38.27 5.69
N GLN A 492 7.94 37.89 5.31
CA GLN A 492 9.05 37.94 6.25
C GLN A 492 9.51 39.39 6.44
N ASP A 493 8.85 40.11 7.36
CA ASP A 493 9.45 41.31 7.93
C ASP A 493 10.62 40.88 8.82
N VAL A 494 11.83 40.90 8.25
CA VAL A 494 13.08 40.58 8.93
C VAL A 494 13.47 41.66 9.95
N SER A 495 12.64 42.69 10.14
CA SER A 495 12.81 43.73 11.18
C SER A 495 12.83 43.16 12.61
N PHE A 496 12.28 41.95 12.83
CA PHE A 496 12.38 41.22 14.10
C PHE A 496 13.83 40.83 14.48
N LEU A 497 14.73 40.61 13.51
CA LEU A 497 16.16 40.40 13.80
C LEU A 497 16.83 41.67 14.35
N ALA A 498 16.23 42.85 14.14
CA ALA A 498 16.75 44.13 14.63
C ALA A 498 16.13 44.58 15.97
N ASN A 499 14.91 44.17 16.31
CA ASN A 499 14.14 44.83 17.40
C ASN A 499 13.78 43.95 18.61
N ALA A 500 13.94 42.62 18.56
CA ALA A 500 13.46 41.76 19.67
C ALA A 500 14.46 41.57 20.83
N CYS A 501 15.66 42.15 20.78
CA CYS A 501 16.64 42.04 21.86
C CYS A 501 17.29 43.36 22.31
N ASN A 502 16.89 44.52 21.74
CA ASN A 502 17.35 45.82 22.26
C ASN A 502 16.55 46.19 23.52
N GLY A 503 16.92 45.54 24.62
CA GLY A 503 16.70 46.01 25.99
C GLY A 503 17.55 47.25 26.36
N THR A 504 18.03 48.01 25.39
CA THR A 504 18.77 49.27 25.56
C THR A 504 18.36 50.27 24.49
N ASP A 505 17.20 50.89 24.66
CA ASP A 505 17.01 52.28 24.21
C ASP A 505 16.14 53.02 25.24
N LEU A 506 16.68 53.10 26.45
CA LEU A 506 16.47 54.23 27.33
C LEU A 506 17.54 55.28 26.99
N ASN A 507 17.09 56.40 26.43
CA ASN A 507 17.79 57.69 26.27
C ASN A 507 18.94 57.80 25.26
N VAL A 508 18.62 58.31 24.06
CA VAL A 508 19.39 59.40 23.45
C VAL A 508 18.43 60.46 22.88
N THR A 509 18.13 61.43 23.76
CA THR A 509 17.94 62.87 23.51
C THR A 509 16.97 63.38 22.44
N ASN A 510 16.00 64.16 22.91
CA ASN A 510 15.65 65.51 22.43
C ASN A 510 16.03 65.83 20.98
N HIS A 511 15.02 66.02 20.13
CA HIS A 511 14.85 67.33 19.49
C HIS A 511 13.42 67.53 19.00
N TYR A 512 12.75 68.50 19.62
CA TYR A 512 11.71 69.30 19.01
C TYR A 512 12.25 70.07 17.77
N CYS A 513 11.31 70.45 16.91
CA CYS A 513 11.35 71.26 15.67
C CYS A 513 11.24 70.40 14.40
N LYS A 514 10.19 70.51 13.57
CA LYS A 514 9.23 71.61 13.35
C LYS A 514 7.86 71.06 12.96
#